data_AF-A0A4S8LWU1-F1
#
_entry.id   AF-A0A4S8LWU1-F1
#
_cell.length_a   1.000
_cell.length_b   1.000
_cell.length_c   1.000
_cell.angle_alpha   90.00
_cell.angle_beta   90.00
_cell.angle_gamma   90.00
#
_symmetry.space_group_name_H-M   'P 1'
#
loop_
_entity.id
_entity.type
_entity.pdbx_description
1 polymer ?
#
loop_
_entity_poly.entity_id
_entity_poly.type
_entity_poly.pdbx_seq_one_letter_code
_entity_poly.pdbx_strand_id
1 'polypeptide(L)'
;VSRTWIKIPVFGAIPVGRYGHTACLIQDSLFVVFGGQRSESIYLNDLWSFDLENFKFPCTWNFIQLASRTPNRRAGHTCVTHENRLIIFGGTDGLCRFNDTWIFDFETKRWTEMKCNGQVPAARDGHAAAVVGDMMYVYGGRGIDGEELEDVSVLSLSSHIWYSFQYHVMGTPPREKLGHAMVAVGSEIYVLGGRSASLKLSDALERSNCMHVLDTSESSFHEPASIN
;
A
#
# COMPACT_ATOMS: atom_id res chain seq x y z
N VAL A 1 -22.10 18.63 10.55
CA VAL A 1 -21.02 18.43 9.55
C VAL A 1 -21.47 19.03 8.23
N SER A 2 -20.79 20.05 7.71
CA SER A 2 -21.08 20.59 6.37
C SER A 2 -20.75 19.54 5.31
N ARG A 3 -21.66 19.27 4.37
CA ARG A 3 -21.49 18.31 3.27
C ARG A 3 -20.87 18.97 2.03
N THR A 4 -19.95 19.92 2.23
CA THR A 4 -19.42 20.77 1.18
C THR A 4 -17.92 20.57 1.02
N TRP A 5 -17.48 20.44 -0.22
CA TRP A 5 -16.06 20.49 -0.56
C TRP A 5 -15.54 21.91 -0.39
N ILE A 6 -14.41 22.06 0.27
CA ILE A 6 -13.71 23.34 0.44
C ILE A 6 -12.31 23.19 -0.11
N LYS A 7 -11.91 24.12 -0.97
CA LYS A 7 -10.52 24.22 -1.43
C LYS A 7 -9.72 24.95 -0.37
N ILE A 8 -8.77 24.25 0.25
CA ILE A 8 -7.83 24.85 1.21
C ILE A 8 -6.77 25.63 0.42
N PRO A 9 -6.60 26.96 0.63
CA PRO A 9 -5.50 27.71 0.06
C PRO A 9 -4.18 27.24 0.66
N VAL A 10 -3.27 26.75 -0.18
CA VAL A 10 -1.92 26.32 0.21
C VAL A 10 -0.89 27.27 -0.37
N PHE A 11 0.21 27.47 0.36
CA PHE A 11 1.28 28.40 0.01
C PHE A 11 2.63 27.69 -0.10
N GLY A 12 3.56 28.28 -0.82
CA GLY A 12 4.91 27.75 -0.98
C GLY A 12 5.01 26.58 -1.97
N ALA A 13 6.00 25.72 -1.76
CA ALA A 13 6.22 24.54 -2.58
C ALA A 13 5.10 23.52 -2.35
N ILE A 14 4.62 22.89 -3.42
CA ILE A 14 3.54 21.90 -3.38
C ILE A 14 3.95 20.66 -4.18
N PRO A 15 3.46 19.46 -3.80
CA PRO A 15 3.65 18.27 -4.62
C PRO A 15 3.04 18.48 -6.00
N VAL A 16 3.79 18.11 -7.05
CA VAL A 16 3.27 18.17 -8.43
C VAL A 16 2.07 17.22 -8.63
N GLY A 17 1.20 17.54 -9.59
CA GLY A 17 0.11 16.66 -10.02
C GLY A 17 0.64 15.30 -10.45
N ARG A 18 0.02 14.23 -9.95
CA ARG A 18 0.50 12.84 -10.05
C ARG A 18 -0.63 11.84 -9.87
N TYR A 19 -0.43 10.60 -10.34
CA TYR A 19 -1.33 9.47 -10.12
C TYR A 19 -0.56 8.21 -9.72
N GLY A 20 -1.25 7.20 -9.18
CA GLY A 20 -0.61 5.99 -8.64
C GLY A 20 0.33 6.25 -7.45
N HIS A 21 0.21 7.42 -6.82
CA HIS A 21 0.87 7.73 -5.55
C HIS A 21 0.10 7.07 -4.40
N THR A 22 0.75 6.94 -3.26
CA THR A 22 0.09 6.56 -2.02
C THR A 22 -0.08 7.78 -1.12
N ALA A 23 -1.12 7.74 -0.29
CA ALA A 23 -1.38 8.74 0.73
C ALA A 23 -1.81 8.06 2.03
N CYS A 24 -1.21 8.45 3.14
CA CYS A 24 -1.51 7.89 4.47
C CYS A 24 -1.65 9.01 5.50
N LEU A 25 -2.39 8.74 6.57
CA LEU A 25 -2.49 9.61 7.73
C LEU A 25 -1.69 8.99 8.88
N ILE A 26 -0.83 9.78 9.51
CA ILE A 26 0.02 9.36 10.63
C ILE A 26 -0.38 10.16 11.86
N GLN A 27 -0.55 9.48 13.00
CA GLN A 27 -0.93 10.10 14.28
C GLN A 27 -2.13 11.06 14.13
N ASP A 28 -3.11 10.67 13.32
CA ASP A 28 -4.37 11.39 13.05
C ASP A 28 -4.25 12.80 12.46
N SER A 29 -3.04 13.30 12.23
CA SER A 29 -2.79 14.70 11.93
C SER A 29 -1.83 14.91 10.76
N LEU A 30 -0.87 14.01 10.53
CA LEU A 30 0.14 14.18 9.49
C LEU A 30 -0.26 13.42 8.23
N PHE A 31 -0.77 14.14 7.23
CA PHE A 31 -1.09 13.59 5.92
C PHE A 31 0.17 13.49 5.07
N VAL A 32 0.53 12.29 4.63
CA VAL A 32 1.79 12.02 3.93
C VAL A 32 1.51 11.43 2.55
N VAL A 33 2.24 11.91 1.55
CA VAL A 33 2.18 11.45 0.15
C VAL A 33 3.56 10.97 -0.29
N PHE A 34 3.61 9.79 -0.90
CA PHE A 34 4.84 9.22 -1.45
C PHE A 34 4.68 8.75 -2.90
N GLY A 35 5.69 9.06 -3.70
CA GLY A 35 5.87 8.53 -5.06
C GLY A 35 4.76 8.93 -6.04
N GLY A 36 4.38 7.96 -6.88
CA GLY A 36 3.48 8.15 -8.02
C GLY A 36 4.21 8.55 -9.30
N GLN A 37 3.44 8.87 -10.32
CA GLN A 37 3.95 9.27 -11.63
C GLN A 37 3.21 10.48 -12.19
N ARG A 38 3.93 11.28 -12.99
CA ARG A 38 3.42 12.49 -13.66
C ARG A 38 3.03 12.22 -15.11
N SER A 39 3.73 11.29 -15.75
CA SER A 39 3.49 10.77 -17.09
C SER A 39 4.00 9.33 -17.15
N GLU A 40 3.77 8.63 -18.26
CA GLU A 40 4.20 7.23 -18.45
C GLU A 40 5.72 7.00 -18.29
N SER A 41 6.53 8.05 -18.34
CA SER A 41 7.99 7.99 -18.24
C SER A 41 8.57 8.70 -17.02
N ILE A 42 7.74 9.37 -16.21
CA ILE A 42 8.21 10.21 -15.10
C ILE A 42 7.61 9.70 -13.79
N TYR A 43 8.40 8.86 -13.11
CA TYR A 43 8.10 8.34 -11.78
C TYR A 43 8.80 9.15 -10.69
N LEU A 44 8.19 9.15 -9.51
CA LEU A 44 8.60 9.96 -8.38
C LEU A 44 8.92 9.06 -7.17
N ASN A 45 9.82 9.53 -6.32
CA ASN A 45 10.15 8.97 -5.00
C ASN A 45 10.28 10.08 -3.95
N ASP A 46 9.64 11.24 -4.19
CA ASP A 46 9.56 12.31 -3.22
C ASP A 46 8.55 11.97 -2.12
N LEU A 47 8.81 12.52 -0.94
CA LEU A 47 7.97 12.39 0.25
C LEU A 47 7.52 13.77 0.68
N TRP A 48 6.20 13.95 0.79
CA TRP A 48 5.58 15.21 1.18
C TRP A 48 4.68 15.00 2.38
N SER A 49 4.64 15.95 3.31
CA SER A 49 3.70 15.94 4.42
C SER A 49 2.92 17.24 4.55
N PHE A 50 1.72 17.12 5.13
CA PHE A 50 0.81 18.22 5.42
C PHE A 50 0.18 18.00 6.80
N ASP A 51 0.36 18.95 7.70
CA ASP A 51 -0.22 18.90 9.05
C ASP A 51 -1.70 19.36 9.00
N LEU A 52 -2.62 18.50 9.43
CA LEU A 52 -4.07 18.70 9.44
C LEU A 52 -4.62 19.26 10.75
N GLU A 53 -3.92 19.07 11.87
CA GLU A 53 -4.37 19.61 13.17
C GLU A 53 -4.06 21.10 13.26
N ASN A 54 -2.84 21.43 12.87
CA ASN A 54 -2.36 22.79 12.88
C ASN A 54 -2.54 23.37 11.47
N PHE A 55 -3.78 23.75 11.12
CA PHE A 55 -4.03 24.72 10.05
C PHE A 55 -3.42 26.09 10.43
N LYS A 56 -2.10 26.13 10.64
CA LYS A 56 -1.31 27.33 10.79
C LYS A 56 -1.46 28.05 9.48
N PHE A 57 -1.99 29.26 9.52
CA PHE A 57 -1.92 30.14 8.37
C PHE A 57 -0.50 30.70 8.30
N PRO A 58 0.22 30.55 7.17
CA PRO A 58 -0.20 29.92 5.91
C PRO A 58 -0.13 28.38 5.94
N CYS A 59 -1.16 27.72 5.38
CA CYS A 59 -1.15 26.27 5.18
C CYS A 59 -0.08 25.89 4.15
N THR A 60 0.86 25.01 4.51
CA THR A 60 2.01 24.70 3.67
C THR A 60 2.26 23.20 3.60
N TRP A 61 2.70 22.74 2.43
CA TRP A 61 3.25 21.40 2.28
C TRP A 61 4.72 21.40 2.69
N ASN A 62 5.15 20.32 3.33
CA ASN A 62 6.53 20.12 3.72
C ASN A 62 7.15 19.04 2.83
N PHE A 63 8.18 19.43 2.07
CA PHE A 63 9.03 18.46 1.39
C PHE A 63 9.95 17.82 2.43
N ILE A 64 9.82 16.50 2.62
CA ILE A 64 10.69 15.77 3.53
C ILE A 64 11.95 15.40 2.75
N GLN A 65 13.03 16.12 3.04
CA GLN A 65 14.33 15.84 2.42
C GLN A 65 14.79 14.44 2.84
N LEU A 66 14.99 13.59 1.84
CA LEU A 66 15.38 12.21 2.05
C LEU A 66 16.90 12.10 2.21
N ALA A 67 17.34 11.13 3.01
CA ALA A 67 18.74 10.72 3.08
C ALA A 67 19.22 10.13 1.73
N SER A 68 20.51 9.80 1.61
CA SER A 68 21.08 9.29 0.35
C SER A 68 20.50 7.94 -0.10
N ARG A 69 20.03 7.11 0.83
CA ARG A 69 19.40 5.82 0.52
C ARG A 69 17.87 5.96 0.62
N THR A 70 17.19 5.74 -0.50
CA THR A 70 15.74 5.87 -0.62
C THR A 70 15.19 4.77 -1.52
N PRO A 71 13.89 4.45 -1.43
CA PRO A 71 13.24 3.62 -2.42
C PRO A 71 13.37 4.23 -3.81
N ASN A 72 13.47 3.36 -4.83
CA ASN A 72 13.38 3.78 -6.22
C ASN A 72 12.06 4.51 -6.51
N ARG A 73 12.10 5.36 -7.54
CA ARG A 73 10.90 6.01 -8.12
C ARG A 73 9.86 4.95 -8.43
N ARG A 74 8.61 5.15 -7.99
CA ARG A 74 7.59 4.12 -8.12
C ARG A 74 6.17 4.66 -8.09
N ALA A 75 5.27 3.97 -8.81
CA ALA A 75 3.83 4.15 -8.74
C ALA A 75 3.15 2.78 -8.54
N GLY A 76 1.88 2.78 -8.12
CA GLY A 76 1.11 1.55 -7.91
C GLY A 76 1.64 0.65 -6.80
N HIS A 77 2.45 1.20 -5.89
CA HIS A 77 2.87 0.55 -4.65
C HIS A 77 1.77 0.72 -3.60
N THR A 78 1.84 -0.05 -2.52
CA THR A 78 1.03 0.19 -1.33
C THR A 78 1.82 0.92 -0.26
N CYS A 79 1.10 1.64 0.60
CA CYS A 79 1.67 2.30 1.76
C CYS A 79 0.70 2.11 2.93
N VAL A 80 1.23 1.69 4.07
CA VAL A 80 0.50 1.49 5.33
C VAL A 80 1.25 2.13 6.47
N THR A 81 0.57 2.36 7.59
CA THR A 81 1.16 2.91 8.81
C THR A 81 1.14 1.89 9.93
N HIS A 82 2.26 1.75 10.63
CA HIS A 82 2.38 0.91 11.83
C HIS A 82 3.37 1.56 12.80
N GLU A 83 3.02 1.68 14.07
CA GLU A 83 3.87 2.27 15.13
C GLU A 83 4.56 3.59 14.71
N ASN A 84 3.79 4.53 14.15
CA ASN A 84 4.30 5.84 13.69
C ASN A 84 5.36 5.77 12.56
N ARG A 85 5.39 4.68 11.80
CA ARG A 85 6.25 4.50 10.63
C ARG A 85 5.40 4.30 9.39
N LEU A 86 5.93 4.73 8.24
CA LEU A 86 5.36 4.36 6.95
C LEU A 86 6.06 3.12 6.44
N ILE A 87 5.28 2.17 5.95
CA ILE A 87 5.78 0.97 5.31
C ILE A 87 5.23 0.95 3.90
N ILE A 88 6.11 0.85 2.91
CA ILE A 88 5.74 0.69 1.51
C ILE A 88 6.16 -0.69 1.00
N PHE A 89 5.37 -1.23 0.08
CA PHE A 89 5.68 -2.49 -0.60
C PHE A 89 5.41 -2.39 -2.10
N GLY A 90 6.36 -2.91 -2.87
CA GLY A 90 6.26 -3.10 -4.32
C GLY A 90 6.12 -1.82 -5.14
N GLY A 91 5.33 -1.90 -6.21
CA GLY A 91 5.15 -0.86 -7.22
C GLY A 91 6.01 -1.07 -8.47
N THR A 92 6.01 -0.07 -9.35
CA THR A 92 6.77 -0.09 -10.61
C THR A 92 7.31 1.29 -10.97
N ASP A 93 8.45 1.32 -11.67
CA ASP A 93 9.02 2.51 -12.32
C ASP A 93 8.79 2.55 -13.83
N GLY A 94 7.91 1.69 -14.35
CA GLY A 94 7.60 1.53 -15.77
C GLY A 94 8.52 0.57 -16.51
N LEU A 95 9.68 0.23 -15.94
CA LEU A 95 10.62 -0.76 -16.50
C LEU A 95 10.62 -2.05 -15.67
N CYS A 96 10.69 -1.89 -14.36
CA CYS A 96 10.74 -2.97 -13.39
C CYS A 96 9.53 -2.90 -12.44
N ARG A 97 9.13 -4.06 -11.94
CA ARG A 97 8.28 -4.18 -10.75
C ARG A 97 9.16 -4.50 -9.55
N PHE A 98 8.73 -4.07 -8.37
CA PHE A 98 9.45 -4.28 -7.13
C PHE A 98 8.68 -5.24 -6.21
N ASN A 99 9.42 -5.98 -5.37
CA ASN A 99 8.92 -6.71 -4.19
C ASN A 99 9.71 -6.31 -2.93
N ASP A 100 10.32 -5.13 -2.93
CA ASP A 100 11.03 -4.60 -1.78
C ASP A 100 10.05 -4.00 -0.77
N THR A 101 10.41 -4.09 0.50
CA THR A 101 9.72 -3.42 1.61
C THR A 101 10.60 -2.31 2.14
N TRP A 102 10.06 -1.11 2.29
CA TRP A 102 10.79 0.03 2.86
C TRP A 102 10.03 0.64 4.01
N ILE A 103 10.77 1.10 5.01
CA ILE A 103 10.24 1.77 6.19
C ILE A 103 10.77 3.21 6.21
N PHE A 104 9.89 4.18 6.38
CA PHE A 104 10.26 5.54 6.73
C PHE A 104 9.99 5.79 8.20
N ASP A 105 11.04 6.16 8.91
CA ASP A 105 11.00 6.53 10.31
C ASP A 105 11.00 8.07 10.44
N PHE A 106 9.96 8.62 11.06
CA PHE A 106 9.75 10.07 11.18
C PHE A 106 10.66 10.73 12.22
N GLU A 107 11.14 9.99 13.20
CA GLU A 107 12.05 10.50 14.23
C GLU A 107 13.44 10.73 13.62
N THR A 108 13.95 9.72 12.92
CA THR A 108 15.26 9.77 12.25
C THR A 108 15.22 10.41 10.87
N LYS A 109 14.02 10.58 10.28
CA LYS A 109 13.76 11.07 8.92
C LYS A 109 14.51 10.27 7.85
N ARG A 110 14.51 8.95 7.99
CA ARG A 110 15.29 8.05 7.12
C ARG A 110 14.45 6.90 6.59
N TRP A 111 14.68 6.61 5.31
CA TRP A 111 14.26 5.36 4.70
C TRP A 111 15.25 4.25 5.04
N THR A 112 14.71 3.09 5.38
CA THR A 112 15.48 1.84 5.52
C THR A 112 14.77 0.75 4.75
N GLU A 113 15.52 0.04 3.92
CA GLU A 113 15.02 -1.17 3.25
C GLU A 113 14.92 -2.28 4.30
N MET A 114 13.71 -2.79 4.52
CA MET A 114 13.44 -3.89 5.43
C MET A 114 13.90 -5.18 4.77
N LYS A 115 14.90 -5.84 5.36
CA LYS A 115 15.32 -7.17 4.93
C LYS A 115 14.31 -8.19 5.43
N CYS A 116 13.40 -8.61 4.55
CA CYS A 116 12.41 -9.62 4.87
C CYS A 116 12.91 -11.03 4.51
N ASN A 117 12.49 -12.03 5.29
CA ASN A 117 12.72 -13.45 5.04
C ASN A 117 11.40 -14.18 4.80
N GLY A 118 11.46 -15.50 4.61
CA GLY A 118 10.28 -16.34 4.42
C GLY A 118 9.81 -16.36 2.96
N GLN A 119 8.50 -16.44 2.76
CA GLN A 119 7.87 -16.54 1.44
C GLN A 119 7.64 -15.14 0.86
N VAL A 120 8.73 -14.47 0.48
CA VAL A 120 8.68 -13.11 -0.08
C VAL A 120 7.79 -13.10 -1.34
N PRO A 121 6.80 -12.21 -1.46
CA PRO A 121 5.88 -12.24 -2.58
C PRO A 121 6.57 -11.84 -3.89
N ALA A 122 6.00 -12.28 -5.02
CA ALA A 122 6.45 -11.82 -6.33
C ALA A 122 6.35 -10.30 -6.49
N ALA A 123 7.24 -9.72 -7.29
CA ALA A 123 7.26 -8.29 -7.60
C ALA A 123 5.97 -7.87 -8.30
N ARG A 124 5.34 -6.80 -7.80
CA ARG A 124 3.96 -6.48 -8.17
C ARG A 124 3.62 -5.00 -8.07
N ASP A 125 2.68 -4.57 -8.91
CA ASP A 125 2.05 -3.24 -8.87
C ASP A 125 0.52 -3.34 -8.84
N GLY A 126 -0.17 -2.30 -8.37
CA GLY A 126 -1.64 -2.22 -8.37
C GLY A 126 -2.35 -3.13 -7.37
N HIS A 127 -1.61 -3.69 -6.41
CA HIS A 127 -2.11 -4.49 -5.29
C HIS A 127 -2.68 -3.59 -4.18
N ALA A 128 -3.39 -4.19 -3.23
CA ALA A 128 -3.90 -3.50 -2.04
C ALA A 128 -3.25 -4.06 -0.76
N ALA A 129 -3.14 -3.22 0.27
CA ALA A 129 -2.57 -3.60 1.56
C ALA A 129 -3.28 -2.96 2.74
N ALA A 130 -3.32 -3.67 3.87
CA ALA A 130 -3.93 -3.23 5.12
C ALA A 130 -3.21 -3.91 6.29
N VAL A 131 -3.27 -3.29 7.47
CA VAL A 131 -2.59 -3.76 8.67
C VAL A 131 -3.64 -4.13 9.73
N VAL A 132 -3.48 -5.31 10.31
CA VAL A 132 -4.22 -5.76 11.50
C VAL A 132 -3.21 -6.23 12.54
N GLY A 133 -3.15 -5.55 13.69
CA GLY A 133 -2.10 -5.78 14.68
C GLY A 133 -0.70 -5.61 14.07
N ASP A 134 0.16 -6.62 14.24
CA ASP A 134 1.53 -6.67 13.70
C ASP A 134 1.60 -7.17 12.25
N MET A 135 0.47 -7.49 11.62
CA MET A 135 0.42 -8.17 10.34
C MET A 135 -0.01 -7.21 9.22
N MET A 136 0.84 -7.06 8.20
CA MET A 136 0.49 -6.40 6.95
C MET A 136 0.04 -7.44 5.93
N TYR A 137 -1.20 -7.34 5.49
CA TYR A 137 -1.78 -8.19 4.45
C TYR A 137 -1.65 -7.48 3.11
N VAL A 138 -1.21 -8.22 2.10
CA VAL A 138 -1.11 -7.79 0.71
C VAL A 138 -1.95 -8.71 -0.15
N TYR A 139 -2.83 -8.11 -0.95
CA TYR A 139 -3.73 -8.85 -1.83
C TYR A 139 -3.59 -8.42 -3.28
N GLY A 140 -3.46 -9.43 -4.14
CA GLY A 140 -3.53 -9.31 -5.58
C GLY A 140 -2.40 -8.48 -6.21
N GLY A 141 -2.76 -7.71 -7.21
CA GLY A 141 -1.85 -6.93 -8.04
C GLY A 141 -1.53 -7.60 -9.37
N ARG A 142 -0.54 -7.06 -10.06
CA ARG A 142 -0.04 -7.57 -11.33
C ARG A 142 1.45 -7.83 -11.23
N GLY A 143 1.87 -9.01 -11.66
CA GLY A 143 3.24 -9.46 -11.63
C GLY A 143 4.07 -8.99 -12.83
N ILE A 144 5.30 -9.51 -12.93
CA ILE A 144 6.31 -9.04 -13.90
C ILE A 144 5.84 -9.26 -15.34
N ASP A 145 5.21 -10.40 -15.62
CA ASP A 145 4.76 -10.80 -16.96
C ASP A 145 3.37 -10.24 -17.30
N GLY A 146 2.82 -9.38 -16.43
CA GLY A 146 1.50 -8.80 -16.60
C GLY A 146 0.38 -9.73 -16.14
N GLU A 147 0.72 -10.88 -15.55
CA GLU A 147 -0.20 -11.81 -14.94
C GLU A 147 -0.90 -11.16 -13.73
N GLU A 148 -2.19 -11.45 -13.60
CA GLU A 148 -2.96 -11.01 -12.44
C GLU A 148 -2.70 -11.96 -11.28
N LEU A 149 -2.21 -11.38 -10.19
CA LEU A 149 -1.91 -12.10 -8.98
C LEU A 149 -3.17 -12.20 -8.15
N GLU A 150 -3.40 -13.38 -7.61
CA GLU A 150 -4.58 -13.64 -6.79
C GLU A 150 -4.22 -13.88 -5.33
N ASP A 151 -2.94 -13.97 -4.99
CA ASP A 151 -2.44 -14.45 -3.70
C ASP A 151 -2.68 -13.45 -2.58
N VAL A 152 -2.82 -13.98 -1.36
CA VAL A 152 -2.71 -13.21 -0.12
C VAL A 152 -1.35 -13.52 0.49
N SER A 153 -0.56 -12.47 0.65
CA SER A 153 0.73 -12.51 1.33
C SER A 153 0.66 -11.70 2.62
N VAL A 154 1.27 -12.18 3.68
CA VAL A 154 1.23 -11.53 5.00
C VAL A 154 2.64 -11.33 5.52
N LEU A 155 2.97 -10.10 5.91
CA LEU A 155 4.23 -9.73 6.55
C LEU A 155 3.99 -9.50 8.03
N SER A 156 4.71 -10.23 8.88
CA SER A 156 4.88 -9.82 10.27
C SER A 156 5.87 -8.67 10.34
N LEU A 157 5.40 -7.53 10.83
CA LEU A 157 6.17 -6.29 10.90
C LEU A 157 7.23 -6.31 12.00
N SER A 158 7.03 -7.10 13.05
CA SER A 158 8.01 -7.29 14.13
C SER A 158 9.14 -8.26 13.76
N SER A 159 8.81 -9.39 13.13
CA SER A 159 9.79 -10.44 12.77
C SER A 159 10.39 -10.26 11.37
N HIS A 160 9.77 -9.43 10.54
CA HIS A 160 10.11 -9.25 9.11
C HIS A 160 10.02 -10.55 8.30
N ILE A 161 9.08 -11.45 8.65
CA ILE A 161 8.86 -12.71 7.93
C ILE A 161 7.59 -12.59 7.09
N TRP A 162 7.71 -12.92 5.80
CA TRP A 162 6.58 -13.11 4.90
C TRP A 162 6.06 -14.54 4.95
N TYR A 163 4.73 -14.64 4.97
CA TYR A 163 3.95 -15.86 4.88
C TYR A 163 3.07 -15.79 3.62
N SER A 164 2.96 -16.90 2.89
CA SER A 164 2.04 -17.03 1.76
C SER A 164 0.88 -17.94 2.14
N PHE A 165 -0.35 -17.48 1.90
CA PHE A 165 -1.55 -18.28 2.14
C PHE A 165 -2.19 -18.70 0.83
N GLN A 166 -2.42 -20.01 0.71
CA GLN A 166 -3.21 -20.56 -0.40
C GLN A 166 -4.71 -20.46 -0.09
N TYR A 167 -5.51 -20.26 -1.14
CA TYR A 167 -6.96 -20.01 -1.10
C TYR A 167 -7.77 -21.00 -0.27
N HIS A 168 -7.34 -22.26 -0.22
CA HIS A 168 -8.05 -23.30 0.50
C HIS A 168 -8.19 -23.01 2.00
N VAL A 169 -7.38 -22.10 2.56
CA VAL A 169 -7.41 -21.72 3.98
C VAL A 169 -8.25 -20.47 4.25
N MET A 170 -8.42 -19.57 3.27
CA MET A 170 -9.00 -18.21 3.48
C MET A 170 -10.31 -17.97 2.71
N GLY A 171 -10.90 -19.02 2.13
CA GLY A 171 -12.13 -18.94 1.33
C GLY A 171 -11.89 -18.44 -0.10
N THR A 172 -12.96 -18.03 -0.79
CA THR A 172 -12.86 -17.48 -2.15
C THR A 172 -12.50 -15.99 -2.09
N PRO A 173 -11.28 -15.57 -2.48
CA PRO A 173 -10.92 -14.16 -2.49
C PRO A 173 -11.70 -13.40 -3.57
N PRO A 174 -11.62 -12.05 -3.57
CA PRO A 174 -12.11 -11.24 -4.69
C PRO A 174 -11.66 -11.77 -6.06
N ARG A 175 -12.43 -11.51 -7.10
CA ARG A 175 -12.05 -11.91 -8.48
C ARG A 175 -11.35 -10.78 -9.22
N GLU A 176 -11.61 -9.56 -8.80
CA GLU A 176 -10.90 -8.38 -9.21
C GLU A 176 -9.49 -8.46 -8.62
N LYS A 177 -8.48 -8.17 -9.43
CA LYS A 177 -7.05 -8.33 -9.05
C LYS A 177 -6.22 -7.05 -9.11
N LEU A 178 -6.79 -5.97 -9.66
CA LEU A 178 -6.16 -4.66 -9.68
C LEU A 178 -7.04 -3.54 -9.13
N GLY A 179 -6.42 -2.64 -8.37
CA GLY A 179 -7.01 -1.35 -8.00
C GLY A 179 -8.17 -1.44 -7.00
N HIS A 180 -8.15 -2.45 -6.13
CA HIS A 180 -9.12 -2.57 -5.02
C HIS A 180 -8.90 -1.48 -3.98
N ALA A 181 -9.98 -1.14 -3.28
CA ALA A 181 -9.87 -0.58 -1.94
C ALA A 181 -9.75 -1.72 -0.93
N MET A 182 -8.80 -1.63 -0.01
CA MET A 182 -8.67 -2.56 1.11
C MET A 182 -8.52 -1.76 2.40
N VAL A 183 -9.30 -2.12 3.42
CA VAL A 183 -9.31 -1.42 4.72
C VAL A 183 -9.45 -2.42 5.85
N ALA A 184 -8.72 -2.19 6.94
CA ALA A 184 -8.85 -2.96 8.18
C ALA A 184 -9.78 -2.26 9.16
N VAL A 185 -10.66 -3.02 9.80
CA VAL A 185 -11.53 -2.57 10.91
C VAL A 185 -11.52 -3.65 11.98
N GLY A 186 -10.94 -3.36 13.15
CA GLY A 186 -10.76 -4.38 14.19
C GLY A 186 -9.87 -5.53 13.71
N SER A 187 -10.39 -6.76 13.76
CA SER A 187 -9.72 -7.98 13.26
C SER A 187 -10.18 -8.40 11.87
N GLU A 188 -10.84 -7.51 11.13
CA GLU A 188 -11.41 -7.82 9.82
C GLU A 188 -10.78 -6.93 8.75
N ILE A 189 -10.58 -7.52 7.56
CA ILE A 189 -10.14 -6.80 6.36
C ILE A 189 -11.27 -6.83 5.33
N TYR A 190 -11.63 -5.64 4.87
CA TYR A 190 -12.66 -5.42 3.87
C TYR A 190 -12.02 -5.07 2.53
N VAL A 191 -12.41 -5.77 1.47
CA VAL A 191 -11.95 -5.52 0.09
C VAL A 191 -13.14 -5.21 -0.79
N LEU A 192 -13.07 -4.11 -1.54
CA LEU A 192 -14.13 -3.67 -2.43
C LEU A 192 -13.60 -3.24 -3.80
N GLY A 193 -14.33 -3.66 -4.84
CA GLY A 193 -14.17 -3.18 -6.20
C GLY A 193 -12.88 -3.65 -6.86
N GLY A 194 -12.37 -2.85 -7.79
CA GLY A 194 -11.22 -3.16 -8.63
C GLY A 194 -11.62 -3.72 -9.99
N ARG A 195 -10.65 -4.25 -10.73
CA ARG A 195 -10.86 -4.85 -12.05
C ARG A 195 -10.02 -6.11 -12.23
N SER A 196 -10.44 -6.96 -13.15
CA SER A 196 -9.61 -8.02 -13.72
C SER A 196 -9.75 -8.01 -15.23
N ALA A 197 -8.64 -8.05 -15.94
CA ALA A 197 -8.58 -8.13 -17.39
C ALA A 197 -9.11 -9.48 -17.93
N SER A 198 -9.12 -10.51 -17.08
CA SER A 198 -9.63 -11.84 -17.42
C SER A 198 -11.16 -11.95 -17.32
N LEU A 199 -11.83 -11.01 -16.63
CA LEU A 199 -13.28 -11.01 -16.48
C LEU A 199 -13.95 -10.48 -17.75
N LYS A 200 -14.90 -11.26 -18.29
CA LYS A 200 -15.78 -10.80 -19.37
C LYS A 200 -16.66 -9.65 -18.85
N LEU A 201 -16.97 -8.70 -19.72
CA LEU A 201 -17.79 -7.53 -19.37
C LEU A 201 -19.17 -7.91 -18.78
N SER A 202 -19.75 -9.02 -19.22
CA SER A 202 -21.00 -9.58 -18.67
C SER A 202 -20.86 -9.99 -17.21
N ASP A 203 -19.74 -10.60 -16.84
CA ASP A 203 -19.49 -11.15 -15.51
C ASP A 203 -19.06 -10.03 -14.55
N ALA A 204 -18.39 -9.00 -15.08
CA ALA A 204 -18.08 -7.77 -14.35
C ALA A 204 -19.37 -7.02 -13.95
N LEU A 205 -20.33 -6.86 -14.86
CA LEU A 205 -21.57 -6.12 -14.56
C LEU A 205 -22.49 -6.83 -13.55
N GLU A 206 -22.50 -8.16 -13.53
CA GLU A 206 -23.37 -8.91 -12.60
C GLU A 206 -22.83 -8.95 -11.16
N ARG A 207 -21.52 -8.71 -10.92
CA ARG A 207 -20.90 -8.94 -9.60
C ARG A 207 -19.77 -7.98 -9.16
N SER A 208 -19.33 -7.01 -9.97
CA SER A 208 -18.19 -6.09 -9.68
C SER A 208 -18.35 -5.14 -8.46
N ASN A 209 -19.35 -5.35 -7.62
CA ASN A 209 -19.63 -4.52 -6.43
C ASN A 209 -19.72 -5.35 -5.13
N CYS A 210 -19.28 -6.61 -5.11
CA CYS A 210 -19.29 -7.40 -3.87
C CYS A 210 -18.17 -6.96 -2.93
N MET A 211 -18.55 -6.70 -1.67
CA MET A 211 -17.62 -6.54 -0.56
C MET A 211 -17.16 -7.94 -0.13
N HIS A 212 -15.85 -8.13 -0.02
CA HIS A 212 -15.25 -9.32 0.57
C HIS A 212 -14.71 -8.99 1.96
N VAL A 213 -14.89 -9.91 2.90
CA VAL A 213 -14.38 -9.77 4.27
C VAL A 213 -13.46 -10.96 4.56
N LEU A 214 -12.28 -10.65 5.09
CA LEU A 214 -11.33 -11.61 5.64
C LEU A 214 -11.26 -11.40 7.15
N ASP A 215 -11.70 -12.39 7.92
CA ASP A 215 -11.50 -12.42 9.37
C ASP A 215 -10.10 -12.94 9.69
N THR A 216 -9.30 -12.14 10.40
CA THR A 216 -7.92 -12.47 10.74
C THR A 216 -7.77 -13.06 12.14
N SER A 217 -8.86 -13.24 12.89
CA SER A 217 -8.83 -13.79 14.24
C SER A 217 -8.52 -15.30 14.27
N GLU A 218 -8.89 -16.02 13.21
CA GLU A 218 -8.67 -17.47 13.10
C GLU A 218 -7.36 -17.83 12.37
N SER A 219 -6.65 -16.86 11.79
CA SER A 219 -5.39 -17.13 11.09
C SER A 219 -4.26 -17.45 12.07
N SER A 220 -4.01 -18.74 12.31
CA SER A 220 -2.82 -19.22 13.01
C SER A 220 -1.61 -19.20 12.05
N PHE A 221 -0.71 -18.24 12.25
CA PHE A 221 0.58 -18.18 11.55
C PHE A 221 1.56 -19.16 12.23
N HIS A 222 1.94 -20.22 11.54
CA HIS A 222 3.04 -21.09 11.99
C HIS A 222 4.33 -20.67 11.30
N GLU A 223 5.39 -20.42 12.07
CA GLU A 223 6.72 -20.18 11.52
C GLU A 223 7.12 -21.35 10.62
N PRO A 224 7.68 -21.10 9.42
CA PRO A 224 8.23 -22.17 8.60
C PRO A 224 9.34 -22.87 9.40
N ALA A 225 9.21 -24.19 9.55
CA ALA A 225 10.17 -24.98 10.32
C ALA A 225 11.61 -24.69 9.85
N SER A 226 12.47 -24.33 10.80
CA SER A 226 13.88 -24.09 10.57
C SER A 226 14.49 -25.29 9.84
N ILE A 227 15.05 -25.07 8.65
CA ILE A 227 15.83 -26.09 7.96
C ILE A 227 17.16 -26.17 8.72
N ASN A 228 17.34 -27.23 9.52
CA ASN A 228 18.62 -27.61 10.12
C ASN A 228 19.58 -28.16 9.06
#